data_AF-A0A1V4VZE0-F1
#
_entry.id   AF-A0A1V4VZE0-F1
#
_cell.length_a   1.000
_cell.length_b   1.000
_cell.length_c   1.000
_cell.angle_alpha   90.00
_cell.angle_beta   90.00
_cell.angle_gamma   90.00
#
_symmetry.space_group_name_H-M   'P 1'
#
loop_
_entity.id
_entity.type
_entity.pdbx_description
1 polymer ?
#
loop_
_entity_poly.entity_id
_entity_poly.type
_entity_poly.pdbx_seq_one_letter_code
_entity_poly.pdbx_strand_id
1 'polypeptide(L)' 'MEYMTVKEAAAKWNITSRQVQLLCSKGKIPDVIRFGRSWAIPVNSDKPKDGRKK' A
#
# COMPACT_ATOMS: atom_id res chain seq x y z
N MET A 1 7.01 14.97 -3.24
CA MET A 1 6.45 13.61 -3.25
C MET A 1 5.43 13.54 -2.14
N GLU A 2 4.16 13.38 -2.46
CA GLU A 2 3.11 13.21 -1.44
C GLU A 2 2.99 11.74 -1.06
N TYR A 3 3.04 11.47 0.25
CA TYR A 3 2.84 10.15 0.81
C TYR A 3 1.55 10.15 1.62
N MET A 4 0.83 9.05 1.52
CA MET A 4 -0.32 8.73 2.34
C MET A 4 0.01 7.60 3.30
N THR A 5 -0.68 7.59 4.42
CA THR A 5 -0.61 6.54 5.42
C THR A 5 -1.32 5.28 4.95
N VAL A 6 -1.07 4.18 5.66
CA VAL A 6 -1.79 2.91 5.46
C VAL A 6 -3.30 3.07 5.52
N LYS A 7 -3.82 3.94 6.40
CA LYS A 7 -5.27 4.16 6.58
C LYS A 7 -5.88 4.87 5.37
N GLU A 8 -5.18 5.87 4.84
CA GLU A 8 -5.63 6.61 3.65
C GLU A 8 -5.56 5.73 2.40
N ALA A 9 -4.49 4.95 2.24
CA ALA A 9 -4.40 3.97 1.16
C ALA A 9 -5.47 2.87 1.26
N ALA A 10 -5.80 2.45 2.48
CA ALA A 10 -6.89 1.49 2.75
C ALA A 10 -8.24 2.06 2.30
N ALA A 11 -8.53 3.32 2.63
CA ALA A 11 -9.75 4.01 2.18
C ALA A 11 -9.76 4.18 0.64
N LYS A 12 -8.66 4.65 0.05
CA LYS A 12 -8.53 4.89 -1.40
C LYS A 12 -8.73 3.61 -2.22
N TRP A 13 -8.16 2.49 -1.78
CA TRP A 13 -8.24 1.21 -2.50
C TRP A 13 -9.41 0.34 -2.07
N ASN A 14 -10.23 0.83 -1.13
CA ASN A 14 -11.34 0.14 -0.50
C ASN A 14 -10.92 -1.27 0.01
N ILE A 15 -9.80 -1.33 0.73
CA ILE A 15 -9.25 -2.55 1.34
C ILE A 15 -8.93 -2.32 2.80
N THR A 16 -8.66 -3.39 3.54
CA THR A 16 -8.28 -3.27 4.96
C THR A 16 -6.83 -2.80 5.11
N SER A 17 -6.52 -2.08 6.19
CA SER A 17 -5.15 -1.69 6.56
C SER A 17 -4.19 -2.88 6.60
N ARG A 18 -4.67 -4.07 7.01
CA ARG A 18 -3.90 -5.32 6.98
C ARG A 18 -3.53 -5.74 5.57
N GLN A 19 -4.44 -5.63 4.60
CA GLN A 19 -4.14 -5.92 3.20
C GLN A 19 -3.13 -4.92 2.64
N VAL A 20 -3.26 -3.63 2.96
CA VAL A 20 -2.27 -2.61 2.58
C VAL A 20 -0.87 -2.96 3.12
N GLN A 21 -0.76 -3.30 4.40
CA GLN A 21 0.50 -3.71 5.02
C GLN A 21 1.07 -4.96 4.34
N LEU A 22 0.23 -5.93 3.98
CA LEU A 22 0.64 -7.11 3.24
C LEU A 22 1.18 -6.76 1.84
N LEU A 23 0.55 -5.81 1.13
CA LEU A 23 1.01 -5.34 -0.18
C LEU A 23 2.36 -4.61 -0.07
N CYS A 24 2.52 -3.78 0.96
CA CYS A 24 3.78 -3.10 1.27
C CYS A 24 4.87 -4.13 1.61
N SER A 25 4.56 -5.09 2.49
CA SER A 25 5.50 -6.14 2.90
C SER A 25 5.86 -7.10 1.76
N LYS A 26 4.98 -7.29 0.77
CA LYS A 26 5.25 -8.09 -0.42
C LYS A 26 6.02 -7.32 -1.49
N GLY A 27 6.35 -6.04 -1.28
CA GLY A 27 7.02 -5.20 -2.28
C GLY A 27 6.18 -4.98 -3.54
N LYS A 28 4.84 -5.09 -3.44
CA LYS A 28 3.95 -4.92 -4.60
C LYS A 28 3.69 -3.45 -4.97
N ILE A 29 4.01 -2.54 -4.06
CA ILE A 29 3.81 -1.10 -4.26
C ILE A 29 5.20 -0.47 -4.40
N PRO A 30 5.53 0.14 -5.54
CA PRO A 30 6.81 0.81 -5.74
C PRO A 30 6.91 2.03 -4.82
N ASP A 31 8.14 2.42 -4.47
CA ASP A 31 8.45 3.64 -3.72
C ASP A 31 7.79 3.75 -2.33
N VAL A 32 7.37 2.61 -1.77
CA VAL A 32 6.91 2.53 -0.39
C VAL A 32 8.08 2.63 0.57
N ILE A 33 7.97 3.50 1.56
CA ILE A 33 8.97 3.71 2.60
C ILE A 33 8.44 3.16 3.93
N ARG A 34 9.24 2.32 4.58
CA ARG A 34 8.91 1.79 5.91
C ARG A 34 9.51 2.68 6.99
N PHE A 35 8.65 3.30 7.79
CA PHE A 35 9.03 4.09 8.96
C PHE A 35 8.73 3.30 10.24
N GLY A 36 9.65 2.41 10.62
CA GLY A 36 9.52 1.55 11.80
C GLY A 36 8.32 0.59 11.70
N ARG A 37 7.24 0.92 12.42
CA ARG A 37 5.96 0.18 12.43
C ARG A 37 4.94 0.71 11.40
N SER A 38 5.22 1.86 10.80
CA SER A 38 4.35 2.53 9.84
C SER A 38 4.89 2.43 8.41
N TRP A 39 4.01 2.61 7.44
CA TRP A 39 4.35 2.65 6.02
C TRP A 39 3.89 3.98 5.42
N ALA A 40 4.77 4.60 4.64
CA ALA A 40 4.47 5.74 3.79
C ALA A 40 4.32 5.24 2.36
N ILE A 41 3.13 5.44 1.81
CA ILE A 41 2.72 4.94 0.50
C ILE A 41 2.59 6.14 -0.43
N PRO A 42 3.24 6.17 -1.59
CA PRO A 42 3.08 7.29 -2.53
C PRO A 42 1.61 7.43 -2.93
N VAL A 43 1.05 8.65 -2.90
CA VAL A 43 -0.35 8.91 -3.29
C VAL A 43 -0.62 8.47 -4.73
N ASN A 44 0.40 8.57 -5.60
CA ASN A 44 0.35 8.16 -7.00
C ASN A 44 0.45 6.64 -7.21
N SER A 45 0.56 5.84 -6.14
CA SER A 45 0.53 4.39 -6.26
C SER A 45 -0.89 3.89 -6.53
N ASP A 46 -1.04 3.13 -7.61
CA ASP A 46 -2.26 2.38 -7.87
C ASP A 46 -2.29 1.06 -7.11
N LYS A 47 -3.51 0.56 -6.86
CA LYS A 47 -3.71 -0.74 -6.23
C LYS A 47 -3.03 -1.81 -7.10
N PRO A 48 -2.09 -2.61 -6.55
CA PRO A 48 -1.45 -3.68 -7.30
C PRO A 48 -2.50 -4.66 -7.81
N LYS A 49 -2.43 -5.03 -9.10
CA LYS A 49 -3.33 -6.06 -9.65
C LYS A 49 -3.19 -7.34 -8.82
N ASP A 50 -4.33 -7.84 -8.33
CA ASP A 50 -4.36 -9.08 -7.56
C ASP A 50 -3.91 -10.22 -8.46
N GLY A 51 -2.87 -10.93 -8.03
CA GLY A 51 -2.18 -11.94 -8.85
C GLY A 51 -2.88 -13.29 -8.84
N ARG A 52 -4.10 -13.38 -8.30
CA ARG A 52 -4.95 -14.58 -8.32
C ARG A 52 -5.53 -14.86 -9.70
N LYS A 53 -4.68 -14.96 -10.73
CA LYS A 53 -5.03 -15.57 -12.01
C LYS A 53 -4.19 -16.83 -12.21
N LYS A 54 -4.80 -17.97 -11.87
CA LYS A 54 -4.88 -19.16 -12.71
C LYS A 54 -6.28 -19.73 -12.53
#